data_AF-A0A812SBW7-F1
#
_entry.id   AF-A0A812SBW7-F1
#
_cell.length_a   1.000
_cell.length_b   1.000
_cell.length_c   1.000
_cell.angle_alpha   90.00
_cell.angle_beta   90.00
_cell.angle_gamma   90.00
#
_symmetry.space_group_name_H-M   'P 1'
#
loop_
_entity.id
_entity.type
_entity.pdbx_description
1 polymer ?
#
loop_
_entity_poly.entity_id
_entity_poly.type
_entity_poly.pdbx_seq_one_letter_code
_entity_poly.pdbx_strand_id
1 'polypeptide(L)'
;MALSLAIPVRSTVQAPRGLRGQLAKGGKPLPTTLPWRTVDVFCGCGAGVLIAVARHRGCTRAALREGDVGERGAEEFFPKTEFQESATSAKIPCEPAIRIGHGYDIHRMLPRDEPEGWGKCSPQPAVIGGVTFEEFPLGVVAHSDGDVVYHSTIDAILGALGLPDIGQLFPDNDPRWRGANSEQFFDEAVRLMGLRGYRIGNVDVTIIAEKPRLAARKADMKDNLVRICDTIPARVNLKARTHEKMDSVGECRALECHACVLLEKA
;
A
#
# COMPACT_ATOMS: atom_id res chain seq x y z
N MET A 1 -0.66 22.17 2.86
CA MET A 1 0.56 22.31 2.01
C MET A 1 1.56 21.28 2.48
N ALA A 2 1.71 20.18 1.75
CA ALA A 2 2.72 19.15 2.04
C ALA A 2 3.52 18.92 0.75
N LEU A 3 4.82 19.18 0.82
CA LEU A 3 5.80 18.82 -0.19
C LEU A 3 5.93 17.29 -0.22
N SER A 4 5.72 16.70 -1.40
CA SER A 4 6.11 15.32 -1.70
C SER A 4 7.60 15.31 -2.06
N LEU A 5 8.42 14.68 -1.22
CA LEU A 5 9.81 14.36 -1.50
C LEU A 5 9.85 13.05 -2.30
N ALA A 6 9.88 13.17 -3.62
CA ALA A 6 10.27 12.08 -4.52
C ALA A 6 11.80 11.98 -4.51
N ILE A 7 12.35 10.82 -4.14
CA ILE A 7 13.78 10.49 -4.31
C ILE A 7 13.96 9.96 -5.72
N PRO A 8 14.68 10.64 -6.64
CA PRO A 8 14.96 10.10 -7.96
C PRO A 8 16.18 9.16 -7.87
N VAL A 9 15.98 7.87 -8.19
CA VAL A 9 17.09 6.97 -8.50
C VAL A 9 17.60 7.35 -9.90
N ARG A 10 18.71 8.09 -9.97
CA ARG A 10 19.42 8.36 -11.24
C ARG A 10 20.31 7.16 -11.57
N SER A 11 19.96 6.39 -12.60
CA SER A 11 20.95 5.60 -13.33
C SER A 11 21.51 6.44 -14.48
N THR A 12 22.73 6.94 -14.32
CA THR A 12 23.50 7.54 -15.42
C THR A 12 24.13 6.43 -16.24
N VAL A 13 23.65 6.21 -17.47
CA VAL A 13 24.39 5.44 -18.47
C VAL A 13 25.44 6.38 -19.09
N GLN A 14 26.73 6.10 -18.86
CA GLN A 14 27.83 6.81 -19.53
C GLN A 14 27.91 6.36 -20.99
N ALA A 15 27.89 7.32 -21.91
CA ALA A 15 28.21 7.06 -23.31
C ALA A 15 29.71 6.71 -23.47
N PRO A 16 30.08 5.78 -24.37
CA PRO A 16 31.48 5.45 -24.61
C PRO A 16 32.23 6.66 -25.20
N ARG A 17 33.42 6.93 -24.66
CA ARG A 17 34.33 7.98 -25.15
C ARG A 17 34.98 7.51 -26.45
N GLY A 18 34.76 8.27 -27.52
CA GLY A 18 35.66 8.24 -28.68
C GLY A 18 34.96 8.22 -30.03
N LEU A 19 34.62 9.40 -30.55
CA LEU A 19 34.62 9.66 -31.99
C LEU A 19 34.89 11.15 -32.21
N ARG A 20 36.18 11.48 -32.33
CA ARG A 20 36.66 12.79 -32.79
C ARG A 20 36.46 12.84 -34.31
N GLY A 21 35.52 13.68 -34.73
CA GLY A 21 35.51 14.54 -35.92
C GLY A 21 35.96 14.02 -37.29
N GLN A 22 35.10 14.22 -38.28
CA GLN A 22 35.48 14.94 -39.51
C GLN A 22 34.23 15.66 -40.06
N LEU A 23 34.31 17.00 -40.14
CA LEU A 23 33.29 17.89 -40.68
C LEU A 23 33.49 18.03 -42.20
N ALA A 24 32.46 17.76 -42.99
CA ALA A 24 32.36 18.27 -44.35
C ALA A 24 31.80 19.70 -44.34
N LYS A 25 32.41 20.57 -45.15
CA LYS A 25 32.26 22.03 -45.19
C LYS A 25 30.80 22.48 -45.42
N GLY A 26 30.32 23.44 -44.62
CA GLY A 26 29.21 24.32 -45.03
C GLY A 26 27.98 24.47 -44.13
N GLY A 27 27.95 23.92 -42.91
CA GLY A 27 26.82 24.10 -41.98
C GLY A 27 27.22 24.80 -40.68
N LYS A 28 26.43 25.78 -40.22
CA LYS A 28 26.59 26.39 -38.88
C LYS A 28 26.46 25.30 -37.79
N PRO A 29 27.25 25.36 -36.69
CA PRO A 29 27.10 24.41 -35.60
C PRO A 29 25.70 24.54 -34.97
N LEU A 30 24.99 23.43 -34.83
CA LEU A 30 23.79 23.35 -34.00
C LEU A 30 24.18 23.61 -32.53
N PRO A 31 23.39 24.38 -31.76
CA PRO A 31 23.69 24.62 -30.35
C PRO A 31 23.72 23.28 -29.59
N THR A 32 24.89 22.96 -29.04
CA THR A 32 25.10 21.88 -28.07
C THR A 32 24.45 22.29 -26.75
N THR A 33 23.13 22.14 -26.64
CA THR A 33 22.35 22.02 -25.40
C THR A 33 20.86 22.06 -25.74
N LEU A 34 20.26 20.91 -26.01
CA LEU A 34 18.81 20.74 -25.86
C LEU A 34 18.59 19.81 -24.66
N PRO A 35 17.79 20.21 -23.65
CA PRO A 35 17.53 19.37 -22.49
C PRO A 35 16.70 18.16 -22.94
N TRP A 36 17.20 16.97 -22.66
CA TRP A 36 16.44 15.72 -22.79
C TRP A 36 15.14 15.86 -22.01
N ARG A 37 14.01 15.93 -22.72
CA ARG A 37 12.69 15.83 -22.11
C ARG A 37 12.25 14.38 -22.15
N THR A 38 11.75 13.95 -21.00
CA THR A 38 11.17 12.65 -20.67
C THR A 38 10.33 12.08 -21.81
N VAL A 39 10.57 10.83 -22.16
CA VAL A 39 9.63 10.02 -22.94
C VAL A 39 8.72 9.36 -21.91
N ASP A 40 7.44 9.75 -21.89
CA ASP A 40 6.45 9.05 -21.08
C ASP A 40 6.15 7.70 -21.72
N VAL A 41 6.57 6.62 -21.06
CA VAL A 41 6.23 5.25 -21.44
C VAL A 41 4.98 4.85 -20.66
N PHE A 42 3.84 4.78 -21.35
CA PHE A 42 2.64 4.18 -20.79
C PHE A 42 2.66 2.67 -21.02
N CYS A 43 2.70 1.90 -19.94
CA CYS A 43 2.49 0.46 -19.98
C CYS A 43 0.99 0.17 -19.88
N GLY A 44 0.34 -0.08 -21.02
CA GLY A 44 -1.01 -0.63 -21.06
C GLY A 44 -0.93 -2.16 -21.03
N CYS A 45 -1.55 -2.79 -20.02
CA CYS A 45 -1.66 -4.24 -19.95
C CYS A 45 -2.72 -4.70 -20.97
N GLY A 46 -2.26 -5.18 -22.12
CA GLY A 46 -3.10 -5.80 -23.14
C GLY A 46 -2.19 -6.43 -24.18
N ALA A 47 -2.33 -7.74 -24.40
CA ALA A 47 -1.54 -8.49 -25.35
C ALA A 47 -1.70 -7.90 -26.77
N GLY A 48 -0.68 -7.19 -27.26
CA GLY A 48 -0.64 -6.58 -28.58
C GLY A 48 0.67 -5.83 -28.79
N VAL A 49 1.33 -6.10 -29.91
CA VAL A 49 2.63 -5.55 -30.33
C VAL A 49 2.72 -4.05 -30.07
N LEU A 50 3.78 -3.62 -29.37
CA LEU A 50 4.07 -2.23 -29.08
C LEU A 50 4.64 -1.54 -30.33
N ILE A 51 3.82 -0.85 -31.12
CA ILE A 51 4.32 0.07 -32.15
C ILE A 51 4.58 1.42 -31.48
N ALA A 52 5.84 1.74 -31.22
CA ALA A 52 6.24 3.07 -30.76
C ALA A 52 6.09 4.09 -31.90
N VAL A 53 4.98 4.83 -31.92
CA VAL A 53 4.82 5.99 -32.82
C VAL A 53 5.28 7.25 -32.07
N ALA A 54 6.49 7.71 -32.38
CA ALA A 54 6.98 9.00 -31.90
C ALA A 54 6.18 10.13 -32.58
N ARG A 55 5.32 10.83 -31.83
CA ARG A 55 4.68 12.07 -32.31
C ARG A 55 5.43 13.29 -31.80
N HIS A 56 6.00 14.07 -32.72
CA HIS A 56 6.51 15.39 -32.44
C HIS A 56 5.33 16.39 -32.35
N ARG A 57 5.25 17.19 -31.28
CA ARG A 57 4.31 18.33 -31.24
C ARG A 57 4.77 19.35 -32.28
N GLY A 58 3.92 19.65 -33.26
CA GLY A 58 4.18 20.65 -34.31
C GLY A 58 3.68 20.31 -35.72
N CYS A 59 3.11 19.12 -35.97
CA CYS A 59 2.62 18.77 -37.31
C CYS A 59 1.17 19.24 -37.51
N THR A 60 0.99 20.35 -38.25
CA THR A 60 -0.32 20.78 -38.76
C THR A 60 -0.82 19.82 -39.83
N ARG A 61 -2.13 19.56 -39.78
CA ARG A 61 -2.91 18.67 -40.63
C ARG A 61 -2.67 18.98 -42.12
N ALA A 62 -2.04 18.06 -42.85
CA ALA A 62 -2.06 18.05 -44.31
C ALA A 62 -2.33 16.61 -44.78
N ALA A 63 -3.45 16.44 -45.48
CA ALA A 63 -3.86 15.18 -46.07
C ALA A 63 -2.85 14.76 -47.15
N LEU A 64 -2.26 13.57 -47.03
CA LEU A 64 -1.52 12.95 -48.12
C LEU A 64 -2.49 12.03 -48.86
N ARG A 65 -2.74 12.38 -50.13
CA ARG A 65 -3.35 11.48 -51.13
C ARG A 65 -2.35 10.37 -51.48
N GLU A 66 -2.88 9.18 -51.71
CA GLU A 66 -2.16 8.08 -52.35
C GLU A 66 -1.80 8.46 -53.79
N GLY A 67 -0.54 8.22 -54.17
CA GLY A 67 -0.04 8.39 -55.53
C GLY A 67 1.19 9.29 -55.58
N ASP A 68 2.36 8.64 -55.57
CA ASP A 68 3.62 9.00 -56.24
C ASP A 68 4.82 8.63 -55.36
N VAL A 69 5.22 7.35 -55.43
CA VAL A 69 6.59 6.96 -55.13
C VAL A 69 7.10 6.15 -56.32
N GLY A 70 7.76 6.87 -57.23
CA GLY A 70 8.61 6.26 -58.23
C GLY A 70 9.86 5.68 -57.56
N GLU A 71 10.12 4.41 -57.85
CA GLU A 71 11.36 3.71 -57.51
C GLU A 71 12.57 4.52 -57.98
N ARG A 72 13.48 4.84 -57.06
CA ARG A 72 14.93 4.94 -57.33
C ARG A 72 15.69 5.21 -56.03
N GLY A 73 16.47 4.21 -55.62
CA GLY A 73 17.78 4.37 -55.00
C GLY A 73 17.85 5.13 -53.68
N ALA A 74 17.69 4.41 -52.56
CA ALA A 74 18.22 4.79 -51.26
C ALA A 74 18.84 3.56 -50.56
N GLU A 75 19.63 2.78 -51.31
CA GLU A 75 20.64 1.92 -50.72
C GLU A 75 21.97 2.66 -50.82
N GLU A 76 22.33 3.35 -49.75
CA GLU A 76 23.67 3.76 -49.33
C GLU A 76 23.49 4.89 -48.33
N PHE A 77 24.30 4.90 -47.27
CA PHE A 77 24.27 5.91 -46.21
C PHE A 77 23.27 5.77 -45.05
N PHE A 78 23.06 4.54 -44.53
CA PHE A 78 22.77 4.38 -43.10
C PHE A 78 23.64 3.25 -42.53
N PRO A 79 24.48 3.48 -41.51
CA PRO A 79 25.08 2.37 -40.79
C PRO A 79 23.95 1.56 -40.16
N LYS A 80 23.90 0.26 -40.47
CA LYS A 80 23.04 -0.71 -39.80
C LYS A 80 23.51 -0.80 -38.34
N THR A 81 23.01 0.07 -37.48
CA THR A 81 23.03 -0.19 -36.05
C THR A 81 22.10 -1.38 -35.82
N GLU A 82 22.67 -2.57 -35.79
CA GLU A 82 22.04 -3.71 -35.14
C GLU A 82 21.80 -3.31 -33.69
N PHE A 83 20.57 -2.89 -33.39
CA PHE A 83 20.10 -2.84 -32.02
C PHE A 83 20.08 -4.30 -31.56
N GLN A 84 21.09 -4.69 -30.79
CA GLN A 84 20.96 -5.84 -29.93
C GLN A 84 19.82 -5.54 -28.96
N GLU A 85 18.64 -6.08 -29.22
CA GLU A 85 17.63 -6.31 -28.20
C GLU A 85 18.20 -7.30 -27.19
N SER A 86 19.07 -6.83 -26.31
CA SER A 86 19.30 -7.49 -25.03
C SER A 86 18.20 -7.04 -24.09
N ALA A 87 16.96 -7.42 -24.41
CA ALA A 87 15.93 -7.58 -23.42
C ALA A 87 16.32 -8.78 -22.54
N THR A 88 17.33 -8.60 -21.69
CA THR A 88 17.33 -9.32 -20.42
C THR A 88 16.09 -8.82 -19.70
N SER A 89 14.99 -9.51 -19.96
CA SER A 89 13.79 -9.51 -19.13
C SER A 89 14.28 -9.80 -17.73
N ALA A 90 14.59 -8.73 -16.99
CA ALA A 90 14.81 -8.81 -15.57
C ALA A 90 13.57 -9.52 -15.06
N LYS A 91 13.73 -10.76 -14.58
CA LYS A 91 12.65 -11.54 -14.01
C LYS A 91 12.00 -10.65 -12.96
N ILE A 92 10.91 -9.98 -13.34
CA ILE A 92 10.07 -9.25 -12.39
C ILE A 92 9.70 -10.33 -11.39
N PRO A 93 10.07 -10.19 -10.11
CA PRO A 93 9.66 -11.16 -9.12
C PRO A 93 8.14 -11.26 -9.22
N CYS A 94 7.64 -12.41 -9.66
CA CYS A 94 6.22 -12.68 -9.68
C CYS A 94 5.80 -12.68 -8.22
N GLU A 95 5.24 -11.57 -7.75
CA GLU A 95 4.72 -11.51 -6.41
C GLU A 95 3.68 -12.62 -6.24
N PRO A 96 3.65 -13.30 -5.08
CA PRO A 96 2.81 -14.47 -4.90
C PRO A 96 1.33 -14.11 -5.08
N ALA A 97 0.57 -14.98 -5.73
CA ALA A 97 -0.87 -14.80 -5.95
C ALA A 97 -1.66 -14.72 -4.63
N ILE A 98 -1.14 -15.35 -3.56
CA ILE A 98 -1.72 -15.39 -2.23
C ILE A 98 -0.66 -15.01 -1.21
N ARG A 99 -1.03 -14.23 -0.20
CA ARG A 99 -0.21 -13.92 0.97
C ARG A 99 -1.01 -14.19 2.24
N ILE A 100 -0.32 -14.59 3.30
CA ILE A 100 -0.92 -14.74 4.62
C ILE A 100 -0.30 -13.72 5.56
N GLY A 101 -1.08 -13.26 6.52
CA GLY A 101 -0.64 -12.39 7.59
C GLY A 101 -1.28 -12.77 8.90
N HIS A 102 -0.54 -12.57 9.97
CA HIS A 102 -0.98 -12.74 11.34
C HIS A 102 -0.73 -11.44 12.08
N GLY A 103 -1.69 -11.05 12.90
CA GLY A 103 -1.55 -9.91 13.79
C GLY A 103 -2.07 -10.26 15.18
N TYR A 104 -1.48 -9.59 16.16
CA TYR A 104 -1.77 -9.77 17.57
C TYR A 104 -1.68 -8.41 18.25
N ASP A 105 -2.67 -8.10 19.07
CA ASP A 105 -2.63 -6.93 19.92
C ASP A 105 -3.23 -7.25 21.29
N ILE A 106 -2.71 -6.54 22.30
CA ILE A 106 -3.15 -6.65 23.69
C ILE A 106 -3.18 -5.27 24.32
N HIS A 107 -4.29 -4.99 25.00
CA HIS A 107 -4.42 -3.77 25.77
C HIS A 107 -4.76 -4.04 27.21
N ARG A 108 -4.20 -3.20 28.08
CA ARG A 108 -4.51 -3.20 29.50
C ARG A 108 -5.90 -2.61 29.73
N MET A 109 -6.65 -3.24 30.62
CA MET A 109 -7.91 -2.72 31.13
C MET A 109 -7.78 -2.32 32.59
N LEU A 110 -8.36 -1.17 32.95
CA LEU A 110 -8.44 -0.64 34.31
C LEU A 110 -9.84 -0.08 34.56
N PRO A 111 -10.30 0.06 35.82
CA PRO A 111 -11.55 0.76 36.10
C PRO A 111 -11.55 2.18 35.51
N ARG A 112 -12.69 2.60 34.95
CA ARG A 112 -12.83 3.89 34.24
C ARG A 112 -12.61 5.12 35.12
N ASP A 113 -12.81 4.96 36.43
CA ASP A 113 -12.65 6.00 37.44
C ASP A 113 -11.22 6.09 38.01
N GLU A 114 -10.30 5.21 37.58
CA GLU A 114 -8.90 5.27 38.00
C GLU A 114 -8.21 6.55 37.45
N PRO A 115 -7.71 7.43 38.34
CA PRO A 115 -7.09 8.70 37.93
C PRO A 115 -5.67 8.53 37.36
N GLU A 116 -4.96 7.46 37.75
CA GLU A 116 -3.64 7.10 37.25
C GLU A 116 -3.74 5.80 36.44
N GLY A 117 -3.76 5.91 35.11
CA GLY A 117 -3.63 4.73 34.26
C GLY A 117 -2.19 4.21 34.18
N TRP A 118 -1.92 3.35 33.20
CA TRP A 118 -0.57 2.83 32.97
C TRP A 118 0.17 3.71 31.96
N GLY A 119 1.25 4.35 32.38
CA GLY A 119 1.89 5.41 31.58
C GLY A 119 1.10 6.71 31.63
N LYS A 120 1.36 7.68 30.74
CA LYS A 120 0.69 8.98 30.72
C LYS A 120 -0.75 8.93 30.18
N CYS A 121 -1.41 7.77 30.20
CA CYS A 121 -2.72 7.55 29.60
C CYS A 121 -3.75 7.14 30.66
N SER A 122 -4.88 7.84 30.69
CA SER A 122 -6.05 7.46 31.49
C SER A 122 -6.88 6.38 30.79
N PRO A 123 -7.60 5.51 31.51
CA PRO A 123 -8.50 4.54 30.91
C PRO A 123 -9.63 5.23 30.11
N GLN A 124 -9.86 4.78 28.87
CA GLN A 124 -10.92 5.25 27.98
C GLN A 124 -11.98 4.18 27.77
N PRO A 125 -13.22 4.52 27.34
CA PRO A 125 -14.22 3.51 27.02
C PRO A 125 -13.66 2.44 26.08
N ALA A 126 -13.90 1.16 26.38
CA ALA A 126 -13.43 0.08 25.53
C ALA A 126 -14.10 0.16 24.15
N VAL A 127 -13.30 0.32 23.10
CA VAL A 127 -13.72 0.20 21.70
C VAL A 127 -13.22 -1.14 21.17
N ILE A 128 -14.12 -1.96 20.63
CA ILE A 128 -13.79 -3.30 20.15
C ILE A 128 -14.46 -3.50 18.79
N GLY A 129 -13.67 -3.59 17.72
CA GLY A 129 -14.18 -3.76 16.36
C GLY A 129 -15.08 -2.60 15.90
N GLY A 130 -14.75 -1.36 16.28
CA GLY A 130 -15.49 -0.14 16.01
C GLY A 130 -16.76 0.01 16.86
N VAL A 131 -16.93 -0.83 17.89
CA VAL A 131 -18.07 -0.75 18.81
C VAL A 131 -17.61 -0.24 20.17
N THR A 132 -18.15 0.90 20.59
CA THR A 132 -17.90 1.47 21.92
C THR A 132 -18.79 0.83 22.98
N PHE A 133 -18.20 0.42 24.10
CA PHE A 133 -18.87 -0.12 25.28
C PHE A 133 -18.95 0.93 26.40
N GLU A 134 -19.79 1.95 26.24
CA GLU A 134 -19.94 3.10 27.15
C GLU A 134 -20.25 2.70 28.61
N GLU A 135 -21.16 1.75 28.79
CA GLU A 135 -21.64 1.31 30.11
C GLU A 135 -20.71 0.31 30.80
N PHE A 136 -19.64 -0.12 30.13
CA PHE A 136 -18.71 -1.09 30.70
C PHE A 136 -17.78 -0.39 31.73
N PRO A 137 -17.66 -0.91 32.97
CA PRO A 137 -16.94 -0.22 34.04
C PRO A 137 -15.42 -0.21 33.87
N LEU A 138 -14.86 -1.04 32.98
CA LEU A 138 -13.44 -1.04 32.67
C LEU A 138 -13.19 -0.30 31.36
N GLY A 139 -12.10 0.44 31.33
CA GLY A 139 -11.60 1.15 30.16
C GLY A 139 -10.27 0.60 29.68
N VAL A 140 -10.00 0.79 28.39
CA VAL A 140 -8.73 0.46 27.74
C VAL A 140 -7.72 1.57 27.99
N VAL A 141 -6.48 1.20 28.30
CA VAL A 141 -5.36 2.13 28.41
C VAL A 141 -4.52 2.05 27.13
N ALA A 142 -4.63 3.07 26.29
CA ALA A 142 -3.89 3.18 25.03
C ALA A 142 -3.56 4.66 24.70
N HIS A 143 -2.64 4.87 23.75
CA HIS A 143 -2.37 6.19 23.17
C HIS A 143 -3.38 6.56 22.07
N SER A 144 -3.98 5.55 21.41
CA SER A 144 -5.10 5.67 20.46
C SER A 144 -6.45 5.42 21.17
N ASP A 145 -7.50 5.08 20.41
CA ASP A 145 -8.79 4.62 20.92
C ASP A 145 -8.75 3.19 21.51
N GLY A 146 -7.63 2.48 21.35
CA GLY A 146 -7.42 1.16 21.91
C GLY A 146 -8.25 0.05 21.26
N ASP A 147 -8.59 0.16 19.97
CA ASP A 147 -9.28 -0.91 19.27
C ASP A 147 -8.35 -2.05 18.84
N VAL A 148 -8.27 -3.02 19.74
CA VAL A 148 -7.40 -4.21 19.61
C VAL A 148 -7.78 -5.09 18.41
N VAL A 149 -9.03 -5.04 17.92
CA VAL A 149 -9.46 -5.78 16.71
C VAL A 149 -8.90 -5.11 15.46
N TYR A 150 -8.98 -3.78 15.38
CA TYR A 150 -8.47 -3.04 14.24
C TYR A 150 -6.95 -3.11 14.18
N HIS A 151 -6.26 -2.87 15.30
CA HIS A 151 -4.79 -2.99 15.36
C HIS A 151 -4.31 -4.37 14.92
N SER A 152 -4.89 -5.45 15.47
CA SER A 152 -4.52 -6.82 15.09
C SER A 152 -4.73 -7.07 13.59
N THR A 153 -5.82 -6.56 13.02
CA THR A 153 -6.14 -6.78 11.60
C THR A 153 -5.21 -5.96 10.69
N ILE A 154 -4.87 -4.73 11.09
CA ILE A 154 -3.89 -3.87 10.41
C ILE A 154 -2.54 -4.56 10.36
N ASP A 155 -2.02 -5.04 11.49
CA ASP A 155 -0.74 -5.75 11.53
C ASP A 155 -0.75 -7.02 10.69
N ALA A 156 -1.87 -7.75 10.65
CA ALA A 156 -2.03 -8.89 9.76
C ALA A 156 -1.94 -8.48 8.27
N ILE A 157 -2.58 -7.38 7.87
CA ILE A 157 -2.51 -6.86 6.48
C ILE A 157 -1.08 -6.42 6.15
N LEU A 158 -0.47 -5.59 7.01
CA LEU A 158 0.89 -5.08 6.83
C LEU A 158 1.92 -6.21 6.77
N GLY A 159 1.80 -7.18 7.68
CA GLY A 159 2.62 -8.38 7.72
C GLY A 159 2.50 -9.23 6.46
N ALA A 160 1.27 -9.45 5.96
CA ALA A 160 1.06 -10.16 4.69
C ALA A 160 1.77 -9.46 3.52
N LEU A 161 1.75 -8.13 3.49
CA LEU A 161 2.44 -7.32 2.49
C LEU A 161 3.96 -7.27 2.69
N GLY A 162 4.48 -7.62 3.86
CA GLY A 162 5.90 -7.43 4.21
C GLY A 162 6.25 -5.95 4.40
N LEU A 163 5.35 -5.20 5.03
CA LEU A 163 5.54 -3.81 5.43
C LEU A 163 5.96 -3.71 6.91
N PRO A 164 6.49 -2.55 7.35
CA PRO A 164 6.66 -2.25 8.76
C PRO A 164 5.32 -2.36 9.52
N ASP A 165 5.38 -2.70 10.80
CA ASP A 165 4.21 -2.84 11.67
C ASP A 165 3.53 -1.50 11.99
N ILE A 166 2.38 -1.57 12.69
CA ILE A 166 1.60 -0.38 13.07
C ILE A 166 2.43 0.64 13.86
N GLY A 167 3.27 0.20 14.81
CA GLY A 167 4.07 1.10 15.63
C GLY A 167 5.16 1.83 14.85
N GLN A 168 5.68 1.19 13.79
CA GLN A 168 6.67 1.78 12.90
C GLN A 168 6.04 2.73 11.87
N LEU A 169 4.86 2.40 11.34
CA LEU A 169 4.16 3.24 10.35
C LEU A 169 3.45 4.44 10.97
N PHE A 170 2.96 4.29 12.19
CA PHE A 170 2.12 5.28 12.88
C PHE A 170 2.70 5.65 14.25
N PRO A 171 3.92 6.22 14.32
CA PRO A 171 4.55 6.53 15.58
C PRO A 171 3.82 7.68 16.31
N ASP A 172 3.68 7.56 17.63
CA ASP A 172 2.98 8.53 18.50
C ASP A 172 3.54 9.97 18.44
N ASN A 173 4.79 10.12 17.98
CA ASN A 173 5.46 11.41 17.87
C ASN A 173 5.12 12.16 16.57
N ASP A 174 4.49 11.51 15.59
CA ASP A 174 4.10 12.14 14.34
C ASP A 174 2.82 12.97 14.55
N PRO A 175 2.85 14.29 14.30
CA PRO A 175 1.67 15.15 14.42
C PRO A 175 0.48 14.71 13.57
N ARG A 176 0.72 13.95 12.48
CA ARG A 176 -0.34 13.44 11.60
C ARG A 176 -1.22 12.40 12.28
N TRP A 177 -0.67 11.64 13.22
CA TRP A 177 -1.32 10.50 13.85
C TRP A 177 -1.75 10.77 15.29
N ARG A 178 -1.38 11.93 15.85
CA ARG A 178 -1.72 12.32 17.21
C ARG A 178 -3.24 12.44 17.37
N GLY A 179 -3.83 11.54 18.16
CA GLY A 179 -5.28 11.49 18.38
C GLY A 179 -6.06 10.95 17.19
N ALA A 180 -5.40 10.28 16.23
CA ALA A 180 -6.08 9.57 15.18
C ALA A 180 -6.85 8.37 15.76
N ASN A 181 -8.05 8.14 15.21
CA ASN A 181 -8.84 6.95 15.49
C ASN A 181 -8.27 5.77 14.69
N SER A 182 -8.38 4.55 15.21
CA SER A 182 -7.91 3.32 14.55
C SER A 182 -8.44 3.13 13.13
N GLU A 183 -9.63 3.66 12.79
CA GLU A 183 -10.14 3.67 11.42
C GLU A 183 -9.17 4.36 10.43
N GLN A 184 -8.50 5.44 10.84
CA GLN A 184 -7.57 6.16 9.96
C GLN A 184 -6.31 5.34 9.66
N PHE A 185 -5.81 4.57 10.64
CA PHE A 185 -4.71 3.63 10.43
C PHE A 185 -5.13 2.49 9.50
N PHE A 186 -6.38 2.03 9.64
CA PHE A 186 -6.95 0.98 8.81
C PHE A 186 -7.07 1.41 7.33
N ASP A 187 -7.61 2.60 7.08
CA ASP A 187 -7.74 3.17 5.74
C ASP A 187 -6.38 3.23 5.03
N GLU A 188 -5.32 3.62 5.74
CA GLU A 188 -3.97 3.65 5.18
C GLU A 188 -3.45 2.23 4.86
N ALA A 189 -3.70 1.25 5.73
CA ALA A 189 -3.32 -0.14 5.47
C ALA A 189 -4.03 -0.71 4.23
N VAL A 190 -5.33 -0.44 4.08
CA VAL A 190 -6.12 -0.84 2.90
C VAL A 190 -5.63 -0.13 1.63
N ARG A 191 -5.29 1.16 1.73
CA ARG A 191 -4.70 1.92 0.62
C ARG A 191 -3.36 1.31 0.18
N LEU A 192 -2.49 0.96 1.13
CA LEU A 192 -1.19 0.31 0.85
C LEU A 192 -1.36 -1.08 0.23
N MET A 193 -2.35 -1.85 0.70
CA MET A 193 -2.73 -3.13 0.11
C MET A 193 -3.15 -2.97 -1.37
N GLY A 194 -4.04 -2.01 -1.65
CA GLY A 194 -4.49 -1.70 -3.00
C GLY A 194 -3.35 -1.24 -3.92
N LEU A 195 -2.43 -0.41 -3.41
CA LEU A 195 -1.24 0.02 -4.15
C LEU A 195 -0.32 -1.14 -4.55
N ARG A 196 -0.28 -2.22 -3.77
CA ARG A 196 0.45 -3.45 -4.10
C ARG A 196 -0.36 -4.44 -4.95
N GLY A 197 -1.55 -4.05 -5.39
CA GLY A 197 -2.42 -4.88 -6.22
C GLY A 197 -2.94 -6.11 -5.50
N TYR A 198 -3.18 -6.01 -4.19
CA TYR A 198 -3.82 -7.06 -3.40
C TYR A 198 -5.20 -6.61 -2.94
N ARG A 199 -6.05 -7.59 -2.63
CA ARG A 199 -7.34 -7.43 -1.97
C ARG A 199 -7.52 -8.50 -0.89
N ILE A 200 -8.46 -8.29 0.01
CA ILE A 200 -8.82 -9.25 1.06
C ILE A 200 -9.44 -10.50 0.42
N GLY A 201 -8.79 -11.66 0.58
CA GLY A 201 -9.35 -12.97 0.29
C GLY A 201 -10.27 -13.41 1.44
N ASN A 202 -9.74 -13.47 2.66
CA ASN A 202 -10.55 -13.61 3.88
C ASN A 202 -9.84 -13.04 5.12
N VAL A 203 -10.63 -12.72 6.14
CA VAL A 203 -10.19 -12.28 7.47
C VAL A 203 -10.86 -13.16 8.52
N ASP A 204 -10.08 -13.68 9.46
CA ASP A 204 -10.58 -14.41 10.61
C ASP A 204 -10.00 -13.84 11.90
N VAL A 205 -10.88 -13.30 12.75
CA VAL A 205 -10.52 -12.63 14.00
C VAL A 205 -10.94 -13.48 15.20
N THR A 206 -10.12 -13.50 16.24
CA THR A 206 -10.44 -14.10 17.54
C THR A 206 -10.15 -13.11 18.65
N ILE A 207 -11.21 -12.64 19.31
CA ILE A 207 -11.13 -11.79 20.49
C ILE A 207 -11.09 -12.69 21.72
N ILE A 208 -10.17 -12.42 22.64
CA ILE A 208 -10.07 -13.09 23.92
C ILE A 208 -10.35 -12.06 25.01
N ALA A 209 -11.50 -12.20 25.66
CA ALA A 209 -11.99 -11.27 26.66
C ALA A 209 -12.86 -12.00 27.67
N GLU A 210 -12.60 -11.82 28.96
CA GLU A 210 -13.49 -12.35 30.01
C GLU A 210 -14.79 -11.53 30.08
N LYS A 211 -14.67 -10.20 29.92
CA LYS A 211 -15.76 -9.23 29.84
C LYS A 211 -15.33 -8.08 28.89
N PRO A 212 -16.28 -7.34 28.29
CA PRO A 212 -17.73 -7.52 28.34
C PRO A 212 -18.20 -8.72 27.50
N ARG A 213 -19.47 -9.11 27.66
CA ARG A 213 -20.06 -10.15 26.81
C ARG A 213 -20.24 -9.62 25.38
N LEU A 214 -19.43 -10.10 24.45
CA LEU A 214 -19.42 -9.59 23.07
C LEU A 214 -20.54 -10.15 22.19
N ALA A 215 -21.21 -11.23 22.61
CA ALA A 215 -22.18 -11.96 21.78
C ALA A 215 -23.28 -11.08 21.17
N ALA A 216 -23.81 -10.11 21.94
CA ALA A 216 -24.90 -9.23 21.49
C ALA A 216 -24.45 -8.19 20.45
N ARG A 217 -23.16 -7.84 20.41
CA ARG A 217 -22.61 -6.81 19.53
C ARG A 217 -21.69 -7.39 18.45
N LYS A 218 -21.59 -8.71 18.39
CA LYS A 218 -20.69 -9.44 17.49
C LYS A 218 -21.01 -9.20 16.02
N ALA A 219 -22.29 -9.05 15.69
CA ALA A 219 -22.75 -8.74 14.34
C ALA A 219 -22.27 -7.35 13.91
N ASP A 220 -22.49 -6.32 14.75
CA ASP A 220 -22.03 -4.95 14.50
C ASP A 220 -20.51 -4.89 14.26
N MET A 221 -19.71 -5.59 15.08
CA MET A 221 -18.26 -5.66 14.89
C MET A 221 -17.87 -6.30 13.55
N LYS A 222 -18.59 -7.35 13.15
CA LYS A 222 -18.36 -8.02 11.87
C LYS A 222 -18.73 -7.09 10.71
N ASP A 223 -19.85 -6.38 10.79
CA ASP A 223 -20.28 -5.45 9.74
C ASP A 223 -19.31 -4.27 9.60
N ASN A 224 -18.80 -3.77 10.73
CA ASN A 224 -17.72 -2.79 10.74
C ASN A 224 -16.45 -3.31 10.06
N LEU A 225 -16.01 -4.52 10.39
CA LEU A 225 -14.85 -5.15 9.73
C LEU A 225 -15.08 -5.31 8.22
N VAL A 226 -16.28 -5.73 7.79
CA VAL A 226 -16.64 -5.85 6.37
C VAL A 226 -16.52 -4.50 5.66
N ARG A 227 -17.04 -3.43 6.27
CA ARG A 227 -16.97 -2.06 5.75
C ARG A 227 -15.52 -1.60 5.61
N ILE A 228 -14.74 -1.64 6.69
CA ILE A 228 -13.36 -1.08 6.67
C ILE A 228 -12.40 -1.92 5.83
N CYS A 229 -12.62 -3.23 5.71
CA CYS A 229 -11.83 -4.10 4.83
C CYS A 229 -12.18 -3.95 3.35
N ASP A 230 -13.19 -3.14 3.01
CA ASP A 230 -13.76 -3.02 1.66
C ASP A 230 -14.02 -4.40 1.01
N THR A 231 -14.81 -5.22 1.71
CA THR A 231 -15.05 -6.62 1.32
C THR A 231 -16.49 -7.05 1.52
N ILE A 232 -16.77 -8.34 1.39
CA ILE A 232 -18.11 -8.91 1.58
C ILE A 232 -18.23 -9.73 2.87
N PRO A 233 -19.43 -9.86 3.47
CA PRO A 233 -19.63 -10.60 4.72
C PRO A 233 -19.17 -12.07 4.70
N ALA A 234 -19.15 -12.70 3.53
CA ALA A 234 -18.68 -14.08 3.36
C ALA A 234 -17.16 -14.24 3.54
N ARG A 235 -16.39 -13.13 3.45
CA ARG A 235 -14.93 -13.12 3.58
C ARG A 235 -14.46 -12.76 4.99
N VAL A 236 -15.37 -12.39 5.89
CA VAL A 236 -15.03 -11.96 7.25
C VAL A 236 -15.65 -12.88 8.28
N ASN A 237 -14.82 -13.36 9.21
CA ASN A 237 -15.27 -14.08 10.39
C ASN A 237 -14.71 -13.42 11.64
N LEU A 238 -15.51 -13.41 12.70
CA LEU A 238 -15.14 -12.90 14.01
C LEU A 238 -15.55 -13.93 15.04
N LYS A 239 -14.67 -14.22 15.99
CA LYS A 239 -14.87 -15.17 17.08
C LYS A 239 -14.55 -14.44 18.38
N ALA A 240 -15.21 -14.84 19.46
CA ALA A 240 -14.96 -14.32 20.79
C ALA A 240 -14.92 -15.48 21.77
N ARG A 241 -13.96 -15.47 22.69
CA ARG A 241 -13.77 -16.49 23.71
C ARG A 241 -13.40 -15.82 25.04
N THR A 242 -13.81 -16.44 26.13
CA THR A 242 -13.28 -16.17 27.47
C THR A 242 -11.88 -16.76 27.58
N HIS A 243 -11.10 -16.28 28.56
CA HIS A 243 -9.81 -16.90 28.92
C HIS A 243 -9.96 -17.81 30.15
N GLU A 244 -11.17 -18.31 30.40
CA GLU A 244 -11.53 -19.23 31.48
C GLU A 244 -11.04 -18.79 32.87
N LYS A 245 -11.09 -17.47 33.16
CA LYS A 245 -10.56 -16.87 34.39
C LYS A 245 -9.07 -17.11 34.66
N MET A 246 -8.29 -17.44 33.63
CA MET A 246 -6.84 -17.61 33.69
C MET A 246 -6.12 -16.30 33.31
N ASP A 247 -5.05 -15.98 34.02
CA ASP A 247 -4.11 -14.89 33.71
C ASP A 247 -4.75 -13.49 33.61
N SER A 248 -4.05 -12.53 32.99
CA SER A 248 -4.48 -11.14 32.89
C SER A 248 -5.83 -10.97 32.19
N VAL A 249 -6.11 -11.73 31.13
CA VAL A 249 -7.40 -11.64 30.43
C VAL A 249 -8.52 -12.21 31.28
N GLY A 250 -8.32 -13.38 31.90
CA GLY A 250 -9.29 -14.02 32.77
C GLY A 250 -9.60 -13.23 34.04
N GLU A 251 -8.63 -12.44 34.53
CA GLU A 251 -8.80 -11.49 35.63
C GLU A 251 -9.42 -10.15 35.20
N CYS A 252 -9.86 -10.02 33.93
CA CYS A 252 -10.39 -8.79 33.35
C CYS A 252 -9.39 -7.60 33.35
N ARG A 253 -8.08 -7.87 33.40
CA ARG A 253 -7.01 -6.85 33.36
C ARG A 253 -6.47 -6.60 31.97
N ALA A 254 -6.83 -7.44 30.99
CA ALA A 254 -6.39 -7.30 29.60
C ALA A 254 -7.47 -7.73 28.60
N LEU A 255 -7.39 -7.15 27.41
CA LEU A 255 -8.18 -7.49 26.23
C LEU A 255 -7.20 -7.86 25.11
N GLU A 256 -7.36 -9.05 24.54
CA GLU A 256 -6.47 -9.60 23.53
C GLU A 256 -7.20 -9.91 22.23
N CYS A 257 -6.50 -9.81 21.11
CA CYS A 257 -7.02 -10.22 19.83
C CYS A 257 -5.94 -10.83 18.95
N HIS A 258 -6.36 -11.82 18.17
CA HIS A 258 -5.58 -12.35 17.05
C HIS A 258 -6.37 -12.16 15.75
N ALA A 259 -5.68 -11.78 14.69
CA ALA A 259 -6.23 -11.75 13.34
C ALA A 259 -5.36 -12.57 12.39
N CYS A 260 -6.02 -13.36 11.53
CA CYS A 260 -5.40 -14.03 10.41
C CYS A 260 -6.03 -13.50 9.12
N VAL A 261 -5.19 -13.02 8.20
CA VAL A 261 -5.63 -12.44 6.92
C VAL A 261 -5.01 -13.22 5.78
N LEU A 262 -5.81 -13.52 4.78
CA LEU A 262 -5.36 -13.99 3.47
C LEU A 262 -5.60 -12.88 2.46
N LEU A 263 -4.53 -12.46 1.79
CA LEU A 263 -4.60 -11.53 0.67
C LEU A 263 -4.49 -12.32 -0.64
N GLU A 264 -5.23 -11.90 -1.65
CA GLU A 264 -5.17 -12.43 -3.00
C GLU A 264 -4.87 -11.30 -3.99
N LYS A 265 -4.19 -11.61 -5.10
CA LYS A 265 -3.96 -10.63 -6.17
C LYS A 265 -5.30 -10.11 -6.73
N ALA A 266 -5.38 -8.77 -6.82
CA ALA A 266 -6.56 -8.02 -7.25
C ALA A 266 -6.85 -8.16 -8.75
#